data_AF-A0A1M7S0I4-F1
#
_entry.id   AF-A0A1M7S0I4-F1
#
_cell.length_a   1.000
_cell.length_b   1.000
_cell.length_c   1.000
_cell.angle_alpha   90.00
_cell.angle_beta   90.00
_cell.angle_gamma   90.00
#
_symmetry.space_group_name_H-M   'P 1'
#
loop_
_entity.id
_entity.type
_entity.pdbx_description
1 polymer ?
#
loop_
_entity_poly.entity_id
_entity_poly.type
_entity_poly.pdbx_seq_one_letter_code
_entity_poly.pdbx_strand_id
1 'polypeptide(L)'
;MKQRPQVPNIPFTIKKVALVARDYNIRYPNGYRDFSHTIKDTLLFLDNLQCDTILFSLYSIIPKNNHILIAELASLTNVKMICLEEFKDFPKRRKPENSIIYYNNDGWKEYRFKQKLAKISTKAQVEQAKRYAEKELPFRIFGNCCVLICGETNIVKYDKKSKTIVDYYGLERAIPPNINIILNPIHDKMTRFEMVLKRAFLSQNGRTVLSVWNKGKIDRNGMKKDGIKPPWTVYKNGSLINIEEIPNDMGLNIGVVDMKKY
;
A
#
# COMPACT_ATOMS: atom_id res chain seq x y z
N MET A 1 -5.21 -21.63 20.24
CA MET A 1 -5.28 -20.38 19.45
C MET A 1 -3.88 -19.77 19.42
N LYS A 2 -3.29 -19.51 18.24
CA LYS A 2 -2.02 -18.74 18.19
C LYS A 2 -2.31 -17.32 18.68
N GLN A 3 -1.59 -16.83 19.69
CA GLN A 3 -1.68 -15.45 20.14
C GLN A 3 -1.52 -14.52 18.93
N ARG A 4 -2.45 -13.57 18.78
CA ARG A 4 -2.31 -12.53 17.75
C ARG A 4 -1.10 -11.67 18.13
N PRO A 5 -0.21 -11.34 17.18
CA PRO A 5 0.93 -10.48 17.49
C PRO A 5 0.42 -9.15 18.05
N GLN A 6 1.05 -8.70 19.13
CA GLN A 6 0.75 -7.41 19.75
C GLN A 6 0.96 -6.30 18.71
N VAL A 7 0.03 -5.34 18.65
CA VAL A 7 0.18 -4.17 17.78
C VAL A 7 1.44 -3.45 18.22
N PRO A 8 2.42 -3.22 17.34
CA PRO A 8 3.59 -2.48 17.74
C PRO A 8 3.14 -1.05 18.05
N ASN A 9 3.36 -0.61 19.30
CA ASN A 9 3.26 0.80 19.63
C ASN A 9 4.48 1.48 19.01
N ILE A 10 4.30 2.05 17.82
CA ILE A 10 5.36 2.66 17.04
C ILE A 10 5.33 4.18 17.25
N PRO A 11 6.33 4.77 17.93
CA PRO A 11 6.34 6.17 18.29
C PRO A 11 6.99 7.03 17.18
N PHE A 12 6.62 6.85 15.91
CA PHE A 12 7.02 7.80 14.86
C PHE A 12 5.81 8.36 14.11
N THR A 13 5.98 9.59 13.63
CA THR A 13 5.02 10.30 12.78
C THR A 13 5.55 10.32 11.36
N ILE A 14 4.77 9.79 10.42
CA ILE A 14 5.06 9.83 9.00
C ILE A 14 4.94 11.28 8.52
N LYS A 15 5.99 11.74 7.84
CA LYS A 15 6.13 13.09 7.27
C LYS A 15 6.43 13.04 5.78
N LYS A 16 7.11 12.00 5.27
CA LYS A 16 7.46 11.91 3.85
C LYS A 16 7.41 10.48 3.34
N VAL A 17 6.49 10.24 2.39
CA VAL A 17 6.19 8.90 1.87
C VAL A 17 6.65 8.78 0.42
N ALA A 18 7.46 7.75 0.14
CA ALA A 18 7.75 7.30 -1.21
C ALA A 18 6.70 6.28 -1.67
N LEU A 19 6.23 6.43 -2.91
CA LEU A 19 5.33 5.51 -3.60
C LEU A 19 6.13 4.82 -4.70
N VAL A 20 6.29 3.50 -4.60
CA VAL A 20 7.16 2.75 -5.50
C VAL A 20 6.37 1.71 -6.27
N ALA A 21 6.49 1.75 -7.60
CA ALA A 21 5.81 0.85 -8.50
C ALA A 21 6.73 0.41 -9.65
N ARG A 22 6.31 -0.63 -10.36
CA ARG A 22 7.00 -1.16 -11.54
C ARG A 22 6.01 -1.62 -12.60
N ASP A 23 6.50 -1.91 -13.81
CA ASP A 23 5.77 -2.69 -14.82
C ASP A 23 6.15 -4.18 -14.69
N TYR A 24 5.17 -5.04 -14.42
CA TYR A 24 5.41 -6.48 -14.28
C TYR A 24 5.90 -7.19 -15.56
N ASN A 25 5.83 -6.54 -16.71
CA ASN A 25 6.30 -7.11 -17.97
C ASN A 25 7.80 -6.90 -18.18
N ILE A 26 8.41 -5.96 -17.46
CA ILE A 26 9.84 -5.68 -17.53
C ILE A 26 10.56 -6.68 -16.61
N ARG A 27 11.50 -7.41 -17.19
CA ARG A 27 12.45 -8.24 -16.42
C ARG A 27 13.68 -7.40 -16.12
N TYR A 28 14.16 -7.53 -14.89
CA TYR A 28 15.48 -7.02 -14.53
C TYR A 28 16.59 -7.90 -15.12
N PRO A 29 17.85 -7.41 -15.16
CA PRO A 29 19.02 -8.18 -15.58
C PRO A 29 19.17 -9.53 -14.87
N ASN A 30 18.74 -9.65 -13.61
CA ASN A 30 18.74 -10.91 -12.87
C ASN A 30 17.63 -11.90 -13.30
N GLY A 31 16.84 -11.56 -14.32
CA GLY A 31 15.75 -12.36 -14.86
C GLY A 31 14.44 -12.27 -14.07
N TYR A 32 14.41 -11.66 -12.89
CA TYR A 32 13.22 -11.55 -12.06
C TYR A 32 12.35 -10.34 -12.46
N ARG A 33 11.09 -10.38 -11.99
CA ARG A 33 10.05 -9.36 -12.23
C ARG A 33 9.55 -8.74 -10.93
N ASP A 34 10.29 -8.90 -9.84
CA ASP A 34 10.01 -8.34 -8.52
C ASP A 34 11.07 -7.28 -8.18
N PHE A 35 10.93 -6.56 -7.06
CA PHE A 35 11.88 -5.49 -6.73
C PHE A 35 13.26 -6.01 -6.31
N SER A 36 13.49 -7.33 -6.22
CA SER A 36 14.71 -7.90 -5.63
C SER A 36 16.01 -7.44 -6.29
N HIS A 37 15.99 -7.12 -7.58
CA HIS A 37 17.19 -6.64 -8.27
C HIS A 37 17.64 -5.26 -7.81
N THR A 38 16.69 -4.34 -7.63
CA THR A 38 16.93 -2.92 -7.41
C THR A 38 16.65 -2.49 -5.98
N ILE A 39 16.26 -3.41 -5.09
CA ILE A 39 15.73 -3.06 -3.76
C ILE A 39 16.76 -2.28 -2.93
N LYS A 40 18.02 -2.70 -2.91
CA LYS A 40 19.11 -1.97 -2.24
C LYS A 40 19.19 -0.52 -2.70
N ASP A 41 19.34 -0.32 -4.00
CA ASP A 41 19.54 1.00 -4.61
C ASP A 41 18.29 1.86 -4.43
N THR A 42 17.11 1.25 -4.51
CA THR A 42 15.83 1.91 -4.25
C THR A 42 15.74 2.41 -2.82
N LEU A 43 16.11 1.57 -1.84
CA LEU A 43 16.06 1.95 -0.43
C LEU A 43 17.04 3.09 -0.13
N LEU A 44 18.29 2.99 -0.61
CA LEU A 44 19.30 4.03 -0.43
C LEU A 44 18.92 5.35 -1.12
N PHE A 45 18.41 5.27 -2.36
CA PHE A 45 17.94 6.44 -3.10
C PHE A 45 16.83 7.18 -2.34
N LEU A 46 15.84 6.44 -1.83
CA LEU A 46 14.71 7.02 -1.09
C LEU A 46 15.10 7.53 0.30
N ASP A 47 16.07 6.88 0.96
CA ASP A 47 16.67 7.35 2.21
C ASP A 47 17.42 8.67 2.00
N ASN A 48 18.18 8.81 0.92
CA ASN A 48 18.85 10.05 0.52
C ASN A 48 17.87 11.17 0.18
N LEU A 49 16.69 10.82 -0.37
CA LEU A 49 15.58 11.76 -0.51
C LEU A 49 14.87 12.07 0.82
N GLN A 50 15.37 11.59 1.95
CA GLN A 50 14.83 11.81 3.29
C GLN A 50 13.39 11.31 3.46
N CYS A 51 12.99 10.28 2.71
CA CYS A 51 11.70 9.63 2.95
C CYS A 51 11.77 8.86 4.27
N ASP A 52 10.76 9.01 5.13
CA ASP A 52 10.65 8.22 6.35
C ASP A 52 9.84 6.94 6.13
N THR A 53 9.03 6.89 5.07
CA THR A 53 8.17 5.77 4.75
C THR A 53 8.28 5.41 3.29
N ILE A 54 8.38 4.11 3.00
CA ILE A 54 8.36 3.59 1.63
C ILE A 54 7.17 2.65 1.48
N LEU A 55 6.27 2.98 0.55
CA LEU A 55 5.12 2.17 0.18
C LEU A 55 5.36 1.54 -1.19
N PHE A 56 5.67 0.25 -1.20
CA PHE A 56 5.70 -0.51 -2.44
C PHE A 56 4.29 -0.91 -2.88
N SER A 57 4.05 -0.90 -4.17
CA SER A 57 2.97 -1.68 -4.78
C SER A 57 3.10 -3.16 -4.40
N LEU A 58 1.97 -3.86 -4.33
CA LEU A 58 1.93 -5.27 -3.91
C LEU A 58 2.62 -6.20 -4.93
N TYR A 59 2.67 -7.51 -4.65
CA TYR A 59 3.58 -8.44 -5.32
C TYR A 59 5.01 -7.87 -5.34
N SER A 60 5.54 -7.48 -4.20
CA SER A 60 6.77 -6.70 -4.14
C SER A 60 8.01 -7.58 -4.28
N ILE A 61 8.10 -8.67 -3.51
CA ILE A 61 9.29 -9.52 -3.46
C ILE A 61 8.95 -11.02 -3.41
N ILE A 62 9.82 -11.85 -3.97
CA ILE A 62 9.76 -13.31 -3.85
C ILE A 62 10.63 -13.74 -2.64
N PRO A 63 10.10 -14.49 -1.65
CA PRO A 63 10.73 -14.70 -0.35
C PRO A 63 12.13 -15.33 -0.32
N LYS A 64 12.58 -15.97 -1.41
CA LYS A 64 13.91 -16.60 -1.49
C LYS A 64 15.06 -15.59 -1.24
N ASN A 65 14.77 -14.29 -1.28
CA ASN A 65 15.72 -13.20 -1.10
C ASN A 65 15.61 -12.46 0.26
N ASN A 66 14.86 -12.98 1.24
CA ASN A 66 14.61 -12.23 2.50
C ASN A 66 15.85 -11.93 3.36
N HIS A 67 16.92 -12.72 3.26
CA HIS A 67 18.17 -12.44 3.99
C HIS A 67 18.85 -11.13 3.53
N ILE A 68 18.57 -10.69 2.31
CA ILE A 68 19.18 -9.51 1.69
C ILE A 68 18.60 -8.23 2.31
N LEU A 69 17.29 -8.20 2.55
CA LEU A 69 16.58 -7.02 3.08
C LEU A 69 17.10 -6.58 4.45
N ILE A 70 17.26 -7.50 5.42
CA ILE A 70 17.63 -7.11 6.80
C ILE A 70 18.99 -6.40 6.86
N ALA A 71 19.96 -6.84 6.05
CA ALA A 71 21.28 -6.21 5.99
C ALA A 71 21.19 -4.80 5.37
N GLU A 72 20.38 -4.61 4.34
CA GLU A 72 20.15 -3.30 3.70
C GLU A 72 19.48 -2.32 4.65
N LEU A 73 18.50 -2.80 5.42
CA LEU A 73 17.79 -1.98 6.42
C LEU A 73 18.72 -1.35 7.44
N ALA A 74 19.77 -2.05 7.87
CA ALA A 74 20.74 -1.55 8.85
C ALA A 74 21.50 -0.29 8.38
N SER A 75 21.57 -0.05 7.07
CA SER A 75 22.25 1.11 6.48
C SER A 75 21.37 2.36 6.35
N LEU A 76 20.06 2.24 6.57
CA LEU A 76 19.10 3.34 6.37
C LEU A 76 19.07 4.28 7.58
N THR A 77 19.10 5.59 7.31
CA THR A 77 19.16 6.62 8.34
C THR A 77 17.81 7.30 8.58
N ASN A 78 17.10 7.63 7.50
CA ASN A 78 15.87 8.40 7.49
C ASN A 78 14.63 7.49 7.48
N VAL A 79 14.66 6.41 6.68
CA VAL A 79 13.54 5.49 6.54
C VAL A 79 13.27 4.78 7.87
N LYS A 80 12.02 4.90 8.35
CA LYS A 80 11.52 4.25 9.57
C LYS A 80 10.48 3.18 9.28
N MET A 81 9.89 3.16 8.09
CA MET A 81 8.89 2.16 7.73
C MET A 81 8.92 1.78 6.24
N ILE A 82 8.78 0.49 5.97
CA ILE A 82 8.66 -0.04 4.61
C ILE A 82 7.49 -1.01 4.56
N CYS A 83 6.56 -0.76 3.64
CA CYS A 83 5.39 -1.59 3.38
C CYS A 83 5.59 -2.34 2.06
N LEU A 84 5.59 -3.68 2.10
CA LEU A 84 5.73 -4.52 0.90
C LEU A 84 4.91 -5.83 1.02
N GLU A 85 4.84 -6.60 -0.06
CA GLU A 85 4.17 -7.90 -0.09
C GLU A 85 5.07 -8.99 -0.68
N GLU A 86 5.15 -10.11 0.03
CA GLU A 86 5.69 -11.36 -0.49
C GLU A 86 4.68 -12.05 -1.40
N PHE A 87 5.18 -12.63 -2.50
CA PHE A 87 4.33 -13.40 -3.41
C PHE A 87 5.06 -14.58 -4.06
N LYS A 88 4.28 -15.53 -4.58
CA LYS A 88 4.78 -16.57 -5.49
C LYS A 88 4.47 -16.20 -6.92
N ASP A 89 5.49 -16.27 -7.77
CA ASP A 89 5.37 -16.08 -9.22
C ASP A 89 5.21 -17.45 -9.90
N PHE A 90 4.01 -17.76 -10.39
CA PHE A 90 3.74 -18.95 -11.20
C PHE A 90 3.55 -18.55 -12.66
N PRO A 91 3.77 -19.45 -13.63
CA PRO A 91 3.72 -19.13 -15.07
C PRO A 91 2.46 -18.39 -15.54
N LYS A 92 1.31 -18.68 -14.92
CA LYS A 92 0.00 -18.10 -15.29
C LYS A 92 -0.61 -17.18 -14.23
N ARG A 93 -0.01 -17.08 -13.03
CA ARG A 93 -0.60 -16.31 -11.93
C ARG A 93 0.42 -15.94 -10.86
N ARG A 94 0.21 -14.79 -10.23
CA ARG A 94 0.86 -14.42 -8.97
C ARG A 94 -0.06 -14.76 -7.81
N LYS A 95 0.51 -15.26 -6.72
CA LYS A 95 -0.24 -15.57 -5.50
C LYS A 95 0.35 -14.76 -4.34
N PRO A 96 -0.42 -13.85 -3.71
CA PRO A 96 0.06 -13.12 -2.55
C PRO A 96 0.26 -14.09 -1.38
N GLU A 97 1.29 -13.85 -0.56
CA GLU A 97 1.60 -14.66 0.62
C GLU A 97 1.36 -13.86 1.91
N ASN A 98 2.19 -12.85 2.15
CA ASN A 98 2.14 -11.99 3.32
C ASN A 98 2.42 -10.55 2.92
N SER A 99 1.63 -9.62 3.46
CA SER A 99 2.03 -8.23 3.55
C SER A 99 2.95 -8.07 4.76
N ILE A 100 4.01 -7.31 4.58
CA ILE A 100 5.06 -7.09 5.56
C ILE A 100 5.21 -5.61 5.79
N ILE A 101 5.28 -5.24 7.05
CA ILE A 101 5.77 -3.94 7.48
C ILE A 101 7.08 -4.14 8.21
N TYR A 102 8.15 -3.66 7.61
CA TYR A 102 9.39 -3.42 8.33
C TYR A 102 9.29 -2.06 8.99
N TYR A 103 9.63 -1.98 10.26
CA TYR A 103 9.63 -0.72 10.99
C TYR A 103 10.81 -0.65 11.94
N ASN A 104 11.34 0.56 12.12
CA ASN A 104 12.47 0.82 13.00
C ASN A 104 11.99 1.57 14.25
N ASN A 105 12.01 0.88 15.39
CA ASN A 105 11.78 1.43 16.72
C ASN A 105 12.73 0.73 17.68
N ASP A 106 13.92 1.32 17.82
CA ASP A 106 15.10 0.73 18.46
C ASP A 106 15.56 -0.57 17.79
N GLY A 107 15.68 -0.52 16.47
CA GLY A 107 16.03 -1.66 15.62
C GLY A 107 14.89 -2.07 14.70
N TRP A 108 15.26 -2.69 13.58
CA TRP A 108 14.33 -3.17 12.58
C TRP A 108 13.55 -4.39 13.06
N LYS A 109 12.23 -4.27 13.03
CA LYS A 109 11.27 -5.31 13.37
C LYS A 109 10.36 -5.56 12.17
N GLU A 110 9.80 -6.76 12.14
CA GLU A 110 8.87 -7.18 11.10
C GLU A 110 7.48 -7.40 11.69
N TYR A 111 6.46 -6.92 10.98
CA TYR A 111 5.05 -7.24 11.24
C TYR A 111 4.40 -7.84 9.99
N ARG A 112 3.95 -9.11 10.09
CA ARG A 112 3.34 -9.87 8.98
C ARG A 112 1.83 -9.94 9.11
N PHE A 113 1.14 -9.76 7.99
CA PHE A 113 -0.30 -9.90 7.91
C PHE A 113 -0.79 -10.23 6.50
N LYS A 114 -2.11 -10.40 6.35
CA LYS A 114 -2.74 -10.72 5.06
C LYS A 114 -3.95 -9.82 4.83
N GLN A 115 -4.22 -9.57 3.56
CA GLN A 115 -5.49 -8.99 3.13
C GLN A 115 -6.64 -9.85 3.65
N LYS A 116 -7.60 -9.21 4.30
CA LYS A 116 -8.80 -9.88 4.83
C LYS A 116 -9.94 -9.78 3.84
N LEU A 117 -10.09 -8.66 3.16
CA LEU A 117 -11.25 -8.42 2.30
C LEU A 117 -10.83 -7.88 0.94
N ALA A 118 -11.37 -8.47 -0.14
CA ALA A 118 -11.16 -7.98 -1.51
C ALA A 118 -12.42 -7.37 -2.10
N LYS A 119 -13.58 -7.99 -1.86
CA LYS A 119 -14.90 -7.57 -2.35
C LYS A 119 -15.97 -7.98 -1.36
N ILE A 120 -17.13 -7.33 -1.46
CA ILE A 120 -18.32 -7.66 -0.68
C ILE A 120 -19.45 -7.99 -1.65
N SER A 121 -19.76 -9.28 -1.75
CA SER A 121 -20.78 -9.89 -2.61
C SER A 121 -21.62 -10.95 -1.90
N THR A 122 -21.25 -11.35 -0.68
CA THR A 122 -21.94 -12.40 0.10
C THR A 122 -22.18 -11.95 1.53
N LYS A 123 -23.14 -12.59 2.23
CA LYS A 123 -23.40 -12.34 3.66
C LYS A 123 -22.15 -12.55 4.52
N ALA A 124 -21.36 -13.58 4.25
CA ALA A 124 -20.11 -13.84 4.95
C ALA A 124 -19.09 -12.69 4.80
N GLN A 125 -19.01 -12.08 3.61
CA GLN A 125 -18.13 -10.93 3.37
C GLN A 125 -18.63 -9.65 4.02
N VAL A 126 -19.95 -9.50 4.18
CA VAL A 126 -20.53 -8.40 4.97
C VAL A 126 -20.11 -8.53 6.44
N GLU A 127 -20.25 -9.73 7.01
CA GLU A 127 -19.81 -9.97 8.39
C GLU A 127 -18.31 -9.76 8.55
N GLN A 128 -17.52 -10.19 7.56
CA GLN A 128 -16.09 -9.93 7.55
C GLN A 128 -15.76 -8.44 7.50
N ALA A 129 -16.51 -7.64 6.75
CA ALA A 129 -16.32 -6.19 6.66
C ALA A 129 -16.61 -5.50 8.00
N LYS A 130 -17.69 -5.88 8.69
CA LYS A 130 -18.00 -5.39 10.05
C LYS A 130 -16.90 -5.73 11.04
N ARG A 131 -16.48 -7.00 11.06
CA ARG A 131 -15.39 -7.47 11.93
C ARG A 131 -14.05 -6.82 11.61
N TYR A 132 -13.82 -6.41 10.37
CA TYR A 132 -12.56 -5.78 10.00
C TYR A 132 -12.33 -4.50 10.79
N ALA A 133 -13.33 -3.61 10.80
CA ALA A 133 -13.27 -2.33 11.50
C ALA A 133 -12.95 -2.51 13.00
N GLU A 134 -13.59 -3.47 13.65
CA GLU A 134 -13.44 -3.71 15.08
C GLU A 134 -12.18 -4.53 15.45
N LYS A 135 -11.84 -5.56 14.66
CA LYS A 135 -10.91 -6.62 15.08
C LYS A 135 -9.64 -6.72 14.25
N GLU A 136 -9.58 -6.05 13.09
CA GLU A 136 -8.42 -6.14 12.20
C GLU A 136 -7.75 -4.78 12.01
N LEU A 137 -8.52 -3.69 11.86
CA LEU A 137 -7.98 -2.34 11.69
C LEU A 137 -7.08 -1.89 12.86
N PRO A 138 -7.37 -2.17 14.15
CA PRO A 138 -6.45 -1.80 15.23
C PRO A 138 -5.05 -2.41 15.07
N PHE A 139 -4.96 -3.57 14.41
CA PHE A 139 -3.70 -4.26 14.09
C PHE A 139 -3.08 -3.82 12.76
N ARG A 140 -3.56 -2.72 12.20
CA ARG A 140 -3.08 -2.10 10.96
C ARG A 140 -2.61 -0.66 11.18
N ILE A 141 -2.55 -0.20 12.43
CA ILE A 141 -2.18 1.16 12.80
C ILE A 141 -0.70 1.20 13.19
N PHE A 142 0.03 2.17 12.62
CA PHE A 142 1.46 2.38 12.83
C PHE A 142 1.71 3.89 12.90
N GLY A 143 2.00 4.42 14.10
CA GLY A 143 2.12 5.85 14.31
C GLY A 143 0.82 6.60 13.98
N ASN A 144 0.90 7.57 13.07
CA ASN A 144 -0.24 8.35 12.56
C ASN A 144 -0.87 7.77 11.29
N CYS A 145 -0.54 6.53 10.90
CA CYS A 145 -1.11 5.90 9.72
C CYS A 145 -1.82 4.58 10.00
N CYS A 146 -2.67 4.17 9.06
CA CYS A 146 -3.12 2.79 8.94
C CYS A 146 -2.92 2.24 7.53
N VAL A 147 -2.88 0.91 7.41
CA VAL A 147 -2.70 0.23 6.13
C VAL A 147 -3.97 -0.52 5.72
N LEU A 148 -4.51 -0.19 4.55
CA LEU A 148 -5.62 -0.90 3.93
C LEU A 148 -5.12 -1.58 2.65
N ILE A 149 -5.04 -2.90 2.62
CA ILE A 149 -4.49 -3.62 1.46
C ILE A 149 -5.51 -3.65 0.32
N CYS A 150 -5.11 -3.17 -0.86
CA CYS A 150 -5.81 -3.40 -2.12
C CYS A 150 -7.33 -3.10 -2.00
N GLY A 151 -8.14 -4.16 -2.05
CA GLY A 151 -9.60 -4.11 -2.02
C GLY A 151 -10.23 -3.95 -0.64
N GLU A 152 -9.46 -3.79 0.44
CA GLU A 152 -10.01 -3.51 1.78
C GLU A 152 -10.72 -2.16 1.83
N THR A 153 -10.35 -1.24 0.94
CA THR A 153 -11.11 -0.01 0.67
C THR A 153 -12.55 -0.27 0.18
N ASN A 154 -12.90 -1.49 -0.24
CA ASN A 154 -14.29 -1.86 -0.57
C ASN A 154 -15.22 -2.01 0.62
N ILE A 155 -14.74 -1.86 1.87
CA ILE A 155 -15.59 -1.83 3.05
C ILE A 155 -16.55 -0.63 2.95
N VAL A 156 -16.07 0.55 2.56
CA VAL A 156 -16.98 1.63 2.16
C VAL A 156 -17.61 1.33 0.80
N LYS A 157 -18.90 1.65 0.65
CA LYS A 157 -19.73 1.22 -0.48
C LYS A 157 -20.18 2.41 -1.31
N TYR A 158 -20.14 2.28 -2.63
CA TYR A 158 -20.86 3.18 -3.50
C TYR A 158 -22.33 2.78 -3.49
N ASP A 159 -23.20 3.69 -3.07
CA ASP A 159 -24.64 3.54 -3.17
C ASP A 159 -25.11 4.08 -4.53
N LYS A 160 -25.76 3.20 -5.30
CA LYS A 160 -26.21 3.54 -6.66
C LYS A 160 -27.36 4.54 -6.67
N LYS A 161 -28.18 4.58 -5.61
CA LYS A 161 -29.34 5.47 -5.53
C LYS A 161 -28.90 6.91 -5.28
N SER A 162 -28.12 7.13 -4.22
CA SER A 162 -27.59 8.46 -3.89
C SER A 162 -26.39 8.87 -4.75
N LYS A 163 -25.75 7.94 -5.46
CA LYS A 163 -24.48 8.15 -6.18
C LYS A 163 -23.33 8.62 -5.28
N THR A 164 -23.37 8.26 -4.00
CA THR A 164 -22.36 8.63 -3.00
C THR A 164 -21.67 7.43 -2.40
N ILE A 165 -20.56 7.65 -1.68
CA ILE A 165 -19.94 6.64 -0.84
C ILE A 165 -20.60 6.66 0.54
N VAL A 166 -20.97 5.48 1.02
CA VAL A 166 -21.61 5.25 2.32
C VAL A 166 -20.80 4.23 3.10
N ASP A 167 -20.54 4.53 4.38
CA ASP A 167 -19.85 3.64 5.31
C ASP A 167 -20.85 2.79 6.12
N TYR A 168 -21.40 1.75 5.49
CA TYR A 168 -22.35 0.85 6.15
C TYR A 168 -21.73 -0.03 7.26
N TYR A 169 -20.40 -0.16 7.29
CA TYR A 169 -19.71 -1.13 8.16
C TYR A 169 -18.75 -0.46 9.14
N GLY A 170 -18.76 0.87 9.24
CA GLY A 170 -18.05 1.63 10.25
C GLY A 170 -16.54 1.72 10.05
N LEU A 171 -16.02 1.55 8.83
CA LEU A 171 -14.57 1.67 8.58
C LEU A 171 -14.06 3.08 8.87
N GLU A 172 -14.77 4.10 8.38
CA GLU A 172 -14.35 5.50 8.53
C GLU A 172 -14.30 5.89 10.00
N ARG A 173 -15.34 5.52 10.75
CA ARG A 173 -15.45 5.79 12.19
C ARG A 173 -14.43 5.01 13.02
N ALA A 174 -14.04 3.83 12.57
CA ALA A 174 -13.06 2.99 13.26
C ALA A 174 -11.62 3.49 13.10
N ILE A 175 -11.34 4.37 12.12
CA ILE A 175 -10.02 5.00 11.98
C ILE A 175 -9.93 6.13 13.00
N PRO A 176 -9.06 6.04 14.03
CA PRO A 176 -8.98 7.05 15.08
C PRO A 176 -8.64 8.45 14.51
N PRO A 177 -9.06 9.55 15.16
CA PRO A 177 -8.84 10.91 14.66
C PRO A 177 -7.36 11.29 14.48
N ASN A 178 -6.46 10.72 15.28
CA ASN A 178 -5.02 10.94 15.18
C ASN A 178 -4.37 10.16 14.01
N ILE A 179 -5.12 9.27 13.34
CA ILE A 179 -4.68 8.55 12.15
C ILE A 179 -5.08 9.36 10.92
N ASN A 180 -4.12 10.13 10.41
CA ASN A 180 -4.31 11.05 9.31
C ASN A 180 -3.74 10.54 7.98
N ILE A 181 -3.14 9.35 7.94
CA ILE A 181 -2.61 8.75 6.71
C ILE A 181 -3.18 7.34 6.52
N ILE A 182 -3.64 7.05 5.31
CA ILE A 182 -4.06 5.71 4.89
C ILE A 182 -3.13 5.27 3.77
N LEU A 183 -2.30 4.27 4.04
CA LEU A 183 -1.47 3.62 3.04
C LEU A 183 -2.27 2.50 2.37
N ASN A 184 -2.46 2.60 1.06
CA ASN A 184 -3.23 1.65 0.26
C ASN A 184 -2.37 1.04 -0.86
N PRO A 185 -1.49 0.06 -0.53
CA PRO A 185 -0.76 -0.68 -1.55
C PRO A 185 -1.72 -1.59 -2.31
N ILE A 186 -1.58 -1.67 -3.64
CA ILE A 186 -2.49 -2.39 -4.53
C ILE A 186 -1.70 -3.25 -5.53
N HIS A 187 -2.26 -4.39 -5.96
CA HIS A 187 -1.63 -5.28 -6.95
C HIS A 187 -1.57 -4.65 -8.34
N ASP A 188 -2.70 -4.16 -8.83
CA ASP A 188 -2.82 -3.56 -10.16
C ASP A 188 -3.80 -2.40 -10.12
N LYS A 189 -3.77 -1.56 -11.17
CA LYS A 189 -4.75 -0.48 -11.30
C LYS A 189 -6.19 -0.99 -11.18
N MET A 190 -6.91 -0.40 -10.23
CA MET A 190 -8.35 -0.61 -10.13
C MET A 190 -9.07 0.40 -11.02
N THR A 191 -9.64 -0.09 -12.13
CA THR A 191 -10.21 0.74 -13.20
C THR A 191 -11.64 1.20 -12.92
N ARG A 192 -12.29 0.65 -11.90
CA ARG A 192 -13.66 1.00 -11.50
C ARG A 192 -13.70 2.40 -10.91
N PHE A 193 -14.58 3.26 -11.43
CA PHE A 193 -14.71 4.65 -10.96
C PHE A 193 -15.08 4.71 -9.47
N GLU A 194 -15.80 3.72 -8.95
CA GLU A 194 -16.15 3.65 -7.53
C GLU A 194 -14.90 3.62 -6.64
N MET A 195 -13.78 3.08 -7.11
CA MET A 195 -12.54 3.06 -6.33
C MET A 195 -11.92 4.45 -6.19
N VAL A 196 -12.10 5.31 -7.19
CA VAL A 196 -11.70 6.74 -7.14
C VAL A 196 -12.52 7.43 -6.04
N LEU A 197 -13.84 7.27 -6.08
CA LEU A 197 -14.76 7.86 -5.11
C LEU A 197 -14.49 7.37 -3.67
N LYS A 198 -14.21 6.07 -3.48
CA LYS A 198 -13.92 5.50 -2.16
C LYS A 198 -12.64 6.06 -1.55
N ARG A 199 -11.58 6.24 -2.34
CA ARG A 199 -10.32 6.83 -1.84
C ARG A 199 -10.51 8.30 -1.49
N ALA A 200 -11.24 9.05 -2.31
CA ALA A 200 -11.63 10.42 -1.99
C ALA A 200 -12.41 10.48 -0.66
N PHE A 201 -13.44 9.65 -0.51
CA PHE A 201 -14.23 9.56 0.74
C PHE A 201 -13.36 9.20 1.95
N LEU A 202 -12.50 8.19 1.86
CA LEU A 202 -11.62 7.78 2.96
C LEU A 202 -10.58 8.83 3.34
N SER A 203 -10.26 9.76 2.44
CA SER A 203 -9.37 10.88 2.73
C SER A 203 -10.06 12.05 3.45
N GLN A 204 -11.37 12.02 3.64
CA GLN A 204 -12.07 13.05 4.42
C GLN A 204 -11.65 13.05 5.89
N ASN A 205 -12.05 14.08 6.63
CA ASN A 205 -11.70 14.29 8.04
C ASN A 205 -10.20 14.51 8.26
N GLY A 206 -9.60 15.33 7.39
CA GLY A 206 -8.18 15.73 7.49
C GLY A 206 -7.17 14.66 7.07
N ARG A 207 -7.63 13.53 6.53
CA ARG A 207 -6.78 12.39 6.17
C ARG A 207 -6.17 12.51 4.78
N THR A 208 -5.10 11.75 4.56
CA THR A 208 -4.45 11.57 3.26
C THR A 208 -4.49 10.09 2.89
N VAL A 209 -5.01 9.75 1.71
CA VAL A 209 -4.99 8.38 1.17
C VAL A 209 -3.93 8.28 0.09
N LEU A 210 -2.94 7.42 0.31
CA LEU A 210 -1.82 7.16 -0.59
C LEU A 210 -1.98 5.78 -1.22
N SER A 211 -2.31 5.73 -2.50
CA SER A 211 -2.49 4.47 -3.23
C SER A 211 -1.42 4.29 -4.29
N VAL A 212 -0.82 3.10 -4.37
CA VAL A 212 0.19 2.75 -5.39
C VAL A 212 -0.07 1.34 -5.93
N TRP A 213 0.13 1.14 -7.22
CA TRP A 213 -0.09 -0.15 -7.90
C TRP A 213 0.99 -0.43 -8.93
N ASN A 214 1.05 -1.65 -9.45
CA ASN A 214 1.94 -1.96 -10.56
C ASN A 214 1.27 -1.77 -11.92
N LYS A 215 2.09 -1.41 -12.90
CA LYS A 215 1.76 -1.38 -14.33
C LYS A 215 1.92 -2.78 -14.95
N GLY A 216 1.46 -2.90 -16.18
CA GLY A 216 1.62 -4.07 -17.01
C GLY A 216 0.50 -5.09 -16.94
N LYS A 217 -0.60 -4.81 -16.23
CA LYS A 217 -1.76 -5.70 -16.21
C LYS A 217 -2.43 -5.71 -17.58
N ILE A 218 -2.49 -6.89 -18.18
CA ILE A 218 -3.20 -7.15 -19.43
C ILE A 218 -4.61 -7.67 -19.09
N ASP A 219 -5.64 -7.11 -19.72
CA ASP A 219 -7.00 -7.61 -19.61
C ASP A 219 -7.27 -8.82 -20.52
N ARG A 220 -8.50 -9.34 -20.49
CA ARG A 220 -8.89 -10.50 -21.30
C ARG A 220 -8.78 -10.26 -22.81
N ASN A 221 -8.73 -9.00 -23.23
CA ASN A 221 -8.68 -8.58 -24.63
C ASN A 221 -7.25 -8.19 -25.05
N GLY A 222 -6.24 -8.47 -24.23
CA GLY A 222 -4.85 -8.13 -24.54
C GLY A 222 -4.49 -6.66 -24.28
N MET A 223 -5.38 -5.84 -23.71
CA MET A 223 -5.10 -4.42 -23.49
C MET A 223 -4.46 -4.17 -22.12
N LYS A 224 -3.40 -3.33 -22.10
CA LYS A 224 -2.80 -2.83 -20.85
C LYS A 224 -3.77 -1.91 -20.12
N LYS A 225 -3.88 -2.07 -18.80
CA LYS A 225 -4.75 -1.27 -17.91
C LYS A 225 -3.98 -0.30 -17.01
N ASP A 226 -2.91 0.29 -17.53
CA ASP A 226 -2.04 1.17 -16.74
C ASP A 226 -2.61 2.60 -16.65
N GLY A 227 -3.27 3.03 -17.74
CA GLY A 227 -3.63 4.42 -18.00
C GLY A 227 -2.43 5.34 -18.10
N ILE A 228 -2.71 6.64 -18.24
CA ILE A 228 -1.72 7.64 -18.70
C ILE A 228 -0.93 8.23 -17.52
N LYS A 229 -1.54 8.33 -16.34
CA LYS A 229 -0.91 8.90 -15.15
C LYS A 229 0.07 7.91 -14.51
N PRO A 230 1.03 8.41 -13.70
CA PRO A 230 1.83 7.56 -12.84
C PRO A 230 0.98 6.60 -12.01
N PRO A 231 1.53 5.44 -11.59
CA PRO A 231 0.76 4.35 -11.03
C PRO A 231 0.44 4.54 -9.53
N TRP A 232 0.00 5.75 -9.18
CA TRP A 232 -0.48 6.12 -7.86
C TRP A 232 -1.61 7.15 -7.92
N THR A 233 -2.33 7.26 -6.79
CA THR A 233 -3.21 8.41 -6.51
C THR A 233 -2.99 8.87 -5.08
N VAL A 234 -3.02 10.18 -4.88
CA VAL A 234 -2.99 10.81 -3.56
C VAL A 234 -4.26 11.63 -3.39
N TYR A 235 -5.03 11.34 -2.35
CA TYR A 235 -6.18 12.16 -1.98
C TYR A 235 -5.96 12.80 -0.63
N LYS A 236 -6.29 14.08 -0.48
CA LYS A 236 -6.32 14.80 0.80
C LYS A 236 -7.68 15.45 0.95
N ASN A 237 -8.37 15.14 2.03
CA ASN A 237 -9.67 15.75 2.35
C ASN A 237 -10.69 15.75 1.18
N GLY A 238 -10.76 14.64 0.44
CA GLY A 238 -11.64 14.48 -0.72
C GLY A 238 -11.04 14.90 -2.07
N SER A 239 -9.93 15.64 -2.06
CA SER A 239 -9.34 16.24 -3.27
C SER A 239 -8.15 15.45 -3.77
N LEU A 240 -8.05 15.25 -5.08
CA LEU A 240 -6.90 14.63 -5.73
C LEU A 240 -5.71 15.59 -5.72
N ILE A 241 -4.56 15.11 -5.26
CA ILE A 241 -3.26 15.77 -5.38
C ILE A 241 -2.47 15.03 -6.47
N ASN A 242 -1.93 15.80 -7.42
CA ASN A 242 -1.03 15.25 -8.42
C ASN A 242 0.39 15.23 -7.86
N ILE A 243 1.04 14.09 -7.97
CA ILE A 243 2.43 13.88 -7.57
C ILE A 243 3.19 13.44 -8.80
N GLU A 244 4.24 14.19 -9.12
CA GLU A 244 5.11 13.91 -10.25
C GLU A 244 6.00 12.69 -9.98
N GLU A 245 6.42 12.06 -11.07
CA GLU A 245 7.36 10.97 -11.02
C GLU A 245 8.79 11.51 -10.93
N ILE A 246 9.59 10.95 -10.02
CA ILE A 246 10.99 11.28 -9.86
C ILE A 246 11.82 10.42 -10.83
N PRO A 247 12.66 11.04 -11.69
CA PRO A 247 13.56 10.31 -12.56
C PRO A 247 14.51 9.39 -11.79
N ASN A 248 14.74 8.20 -12.33
CA ASN A 248 15.68 7.22 -11.80
C ASN A 248 16.15 6.30 -12.94
N ASP A 249 17.29 5.65 -12.74
CA ASP A 249 17.90 4.66 -13.65
C ASP A 249 17.52 3.21 -13.31
N MET A 250 16.80 3.00 -12.21
CA MET A 250 16.37 1.68 -11.72
C MET A 250 15.20 1.08 -12.51
N GLY A 251 14.63 1.82 -13.48
CA GLY A 251 13.45 1.38 -14.23
C GLY A 251 12.17 1.33 -13.39
N LEU A 252 12.10 2.13 -12.33
CA LEU A 252 10.97 2.21 -11.40
C LEU A 252 10.12 3.44 -11.65
N ASN A 253 8.82 3.35 -11.32
CA ASN A 253 8.00 4.54 -11.14
C ASN A 253 8.06 4.92 -9.65
N ILE A 254 8.60 6.12 -9.36
CA ILE A 254 8.76 6.62 -8.00
C ILE A 254 8.07 7.97 -7.85
N GLY A 255 7.17 8.09 -6.88
CA GLY A 255 6.60 9.37 -6.46
C GLY A 255 6.92 9.66 -5.00
N VAL A 256 7.07 10.94 -4.62
CA VAL A 256 7.35 11.32 -3.22
C VAL A 256 6.34 12.35 -2.75
N VAL A 257 5.78 12.11 -1.58
CA VAL A 257 4.73 12.95 -0.99
C VAL A 257 5.22 13.48 0.36
N ASP A 258 5.36 14.80 0.45
CA ASP A 258 5.69 15.50 1.69
C ASP A 258 4.39 15.91 2.39
N MET A 259 4.12 15.30 3.55
CA MET A 259 2.89 15.51 4.32
C MET A 259 2.80 16.92 4.92
N LYS A 260 3.91 17.69 4.97
CA LYS A 260 3.86 19.08 5.43
C LYS A 260 3.36 20.05 4.36
N LYS A 261 3.41 19.64 3.08
CA LYS A 261 2.98 20.48 1.96
C LYS A 261 1.46 20.45 1.74
N TYR A 262 0.73 19.54 2.40
CA TYR A 262 -0.67 19.22 2.09
C TYR A 262 -1.55 18.94 3.31
#